data_AF-A0A0R1HW43-F1
#
_entry.id   AF-A0A0R1HW43-F1
#
_cell.length_a   1.000
_cell.length_b   1.000
_cell.length_c   1.000
_cell.angle_alpha   90.00
_cell.angle_beta   90.00
_cell.angle_gamma   90.00
#
_symmetry.space_group_name_H-M   'P 1'
#
loop_
_entity.id
_entity.type
_entity.pdbx_description
1 polymer ?
#
loop_
_entity_poly.entity_id
_entity_poly.type
_entity_poly.pdbx_seq_one_letter_code
_entity_poly.pdbx_strand_id
1 'polypeptide(L)'
;MNQHDEFQSFAALNGDNRYAVANQLAKQYGMDASQILFAYLKVAAPILNQQKSQQLTERQQRQIDQVFTAFLTGTQTGDEP
;
A
#
# COMPACT_ATOMS: atom_id res chain seq x y z
N MET A 1 -7.42 -27.14 -1.57
CA MET A 1 -7.40 -25.88 -2.34
C MET A 1 -6.44 -24.97 -1.61
N ASN A 2 -5.21 -24.85 -2.12
CA ASN A 2 -4.15 -24.10 -1.46
C ASN A 2 -4.54 -22.62 -1.47
N GLN A 3 -4.86 -22.10 -0.29
CA GLN A 3 -4.99 -20.67 -0.06
C GLN A 3 -3.56 -20.12 -0.20
N HIS A 4 -3.18 -19.74 -1.42
CA HIS A 4 -2.14 -18.74 -1.55
C HIS A 4 -2.68 -17.52 -0.83
N ASP A 5 -2.13 -17.21 0.35
CA ASP A 5 -1.95 -15.84 0.77
C ASP A 5 -1.26 -15.11 -0.38
N GLU A 6 -2.02 -14.71 -1.40
CA GLU A 6 -1.63 -13.74 -2.40
C GLU A 6 -1.47 -12.44 -1.62
N PHE A 7 -0.34 -12.33 -0.92
CA PHE A 7 0.18 -11.08 -0.41
C PHE A 7 0.17 -10.14 -1.61
N GLN A 8 -0.84 -9.27 -1.66
CA GLN A 8 -0.99 -8.28 -2.70
C GLN A 8 0.19 -7.32 -2.50
N SER A 9 1.28 -7.56 -3.22
CA SER A 9 2.43 -6.68 -3.20
C SER A 9 2.03 -5.40 -3.90
N PHE A 10 1.90 -4.32 -3.14
CA PHE A 10 1.59 -3.00 -3.66
C PHE A 10 2.83 -2.32 -4.25
N ALA A 11 3.92 -3.07 -4.51
CA ALA A 11 5.14 -2.60 -5.16
C ALA A 11 4.87 -1.86 -6.48
N ALA A 12 3.80 -2.23 -7.20
CA ALA A 12 3.37 -1.56 -8.41
C ALA A 12 2.97 -0.08 -8.20
N LEU A 13 2.63 0.32 -6.97
CA LEU A 13 2.39 1.73 -6.60
C LEU A 13 3.68 2.57 -6.56
N ASN A 14 4.86 1.94 -6.49
CA ASN A 14 6.15 2.62 -6.70
C ASN A 14 6.55 2.71 -8.18
N GLY A 15 5.88 1.99 -9.09
CA GLY A 15 6.24 1.89 -10.50
C GLY A 15 5.44 2.81 -11.42
N ASP A 16 5.59 2.61 -12.74
CA ASP A 16 4.84 3.35 -13.76
C ASP A 16 3.34 3.05 -13.75
N ASN A 17 2.95 1.86 -13.28
CA ASN A 17 1.55 1.42 -13.20
C ASN A 17 0.80 1.92 -11.96
N ARG A 18 1.43 2.79 -11.15
CA ARG A 18 0.88 3.29 -9.89
C ARG A 18 -0.53 3.86 -10.00
N TYR A 19 -0.84 4.59 -11.09
CA TYR A 19 -2.17 5.18 -11.29
C TYR A 19 -3.23 4.14 -11.64
N ALA A 20 -2.88 3.12 -12.44
CA ALA A 20 -3.80 2.04 -12.80
C ALA A 20 -4.18 1.21 -11.57
N VAL A 21 -3.18 0.84 -10.76
CA VAL A 21 -3.38 0.11 -9.50
C VAL A 21 -4.16 0.95 -8.50
N ALA A 22 -3.81 2.23 -8.33
CA ALA A 22 -4.53 3.12 -7.44
C ALA A 22 -6.01 3.29 -7.85
N ASN A 23 -6.31 3.35 -9.14
CA ASN A 23 -7.68 3.39 -9.64
C ASN A 23 -8.46 2.09 -9.37
N GLN A 24 -7.80 0.92 -9.43
CA GLN A 24 -8.43 -0.35 -9.09
C GLN A 24 -8.74 -0.42 -7.59
N LEU A 25 -7.78 -0.04 -6.74
CA LEU A 25 -7.96 -0.01 -5.29
C LEU A 25 -9.01 1.02 -4.87
N ALA A 26 -9.00 2.20 -5.48
CA ALA A 26 -10.02 3.23 -5.30
C ALA A 26 -11.44 2.68 -5.52
N LYS A 27 -11.65 1.95 -6.63
CA LYS A 27 -12.94 1.31 -6.91
C LYS A 27 -13.27 0.19 -5.92
N GLN A 28 -12.28 -0.60 -5.52
CA GLN A 28 -12.47 -1.74 -4.63
C GLN A 28 -12.82 -1.32 -3.20
N TYR A 29 -12.18 -0.26 -2.70
CA TYR A 29 -12.33 0.24 -1.33
C TYR A 29 -13.25 1.47 -1.23
N GLY A 30 -13.83 1.93 -2.34
CA GLY A 30 -14.70 3.11 -2.37
C GLY A 30 -13.98 4.42 -2.02
N MET A 31 -12.67 4.50 -2.28
CA MET A 31 -11.80 5.65 -1.99
C MET A 31 -11.42 6.38 -3.28
N ASP A 32 -10.85 7.58 -3.18
CA ASP A 32 -10.24 8.24 -4.34
C ASP A 32 -8.83 7.71 -4.62
N ALA A 33 -8.46 7.62 -5.90
CA ALA A 33 -7.12 7.18 -6.30
C ALA A 33 -6.00 8.08 -5.74
N SER A 34 -6.27 9.38 -5.54
CA SER A 34 -5.35 10.31 -4.88
C SER A 34 -5.14 9.97 -3.40
N GLN A 35 -6.20 9.57 -2.68
CA GLN A 35 -6.11 9.13 -1.29
C GLN A 35 -5.30 7.84 -1.17
N ILE A 36 -5.51 6.88 -2.06
CA ILE A 36 -4.75 5.64 -2.16
C ILE A 36 -3.26 5.92 -2.38
N LEU A 37 -2.92 6.74 -3.38
CA LEU A 37 -1.52 7.08 -3.69
C LEU A 37 -0.86 7.86 -2.55
N PHE A 38 -1.58 8.80 -1.95
CA PHE A 38 -1.06 9.61 -0.86
C PHE A 38 -0.80 8.77 0.39
N ALA A 39 -1.73 7.88 0.76
CA ALA A 39 -1.55 6.96 1.86
C ALA A 39 -0.36 6.03 1.63
N TYR A 40 -0.22 5.50 0.42
CA TYR A 40 0.92 4.67 0.05
C TYR A 40 2.25 5.43 0.18
N LEU A 41 2.32 6.66 -0.34
CA LEU A 41 3.50 7.51 -0.23
C LEU A 41 3.84 7.82 1.22
N LYS A 42 2.86 8.06 2.09
CA LYS A 42 3.09 8.28 3.52
C LYS A 42 3.72 7.06 4.21
N VAL A 43 3.30 5.86 3.84
CA VAL A 43 3.83 4.60 4.39
C VAL A 43 5.22 4.30 3.83
N ALA A 44 5.41 4.48 2.52
CA ALA A 44 6.66 4.17 1.84
C ALA A 44 7.75 5.22 2.07
N ALA A 45 7.41 6.51 2.23
CA ALA A 45 8.36 7.61 2.38
C ALA A 45 9.44 7.38 3.44
N PRO A 46 9.14 7.04 4.71
CA PRO A 46 10.19 6.81 5.72
C PRO A 46 11.12 5.64 5.36
N ILE A 47 10.58 4.61 4.69
CA ILE A 47 11.32 3.41 4.32
C ILE A 47 12.21 3.67 3.10
N LEU A 48 11.70 4.43 2.13
CA LEU A 48 12.44 4.89 0.96
C LEU A 48 13.55 5.88 1.36
N ASN A 49 13.28 6.79 2.30
CA ASN A 49 14.26 7.79 2.74
C ASN A 49 15.43 7.19 3.52
N GLN A 50 15.25 6.01 4.12
CA GLN A 50 16.31 5.27 4.80
C GLN A 50 17.23 4.52 3.83
N GLN A 51 16.91 4.47 2.54
CA GLN A 51 17.66 3.70 1.56
C GLN A 51 18.34 4.59 0.51
N LYS A 52 19.66 4.40 0.32
CA LYS A 52 20.41 5.02 -0.78
C LYS A 52 20.17 4.33 -2.13
N SER A 53 19.69 3.08 -2.13
CA SER A 53 19.42 2.29 -3.33
C SER A 53 17.95 2.35 -3.71
N GLN A 54 17.63 2.39 -5.01
CA GLN A 54 16.26 2.52 -5.53
C GLN A 54 15.38 1.25 -5.41
N GLN A 55 15.90 0.14 -4.86
CA GLN A 55 15.20 -1.13 -4.77
C GLN A 55 14.89 -1.49 -3.32
N LEU A 56 13.60 -1.55 -2.96
CA LEU A 56 13.17 -2.02 -1.64
C LEU A 56 13.54 -3.49 -1.45
N THR A 57 14.02 -3.85 -0.27
CA THR A 57 14.15 -5.27 0.12
C THR A 57 12.77 -5.88 0.32
N GLU A 58 12.66 -7.21 0.19
CA GLU A 58 11.41 -7.94 0.43
C GLU A 58 10.80 -7.66 1.81
N ARG A 59 11.65 -7.47 2.84
CA ARG A 59 11.21 -7.15 4.19
C ARG A 59 10.54 -5.78 4.27
N GLN A 60 11.13 -4.78 3.61
CA GLN A 60 10.59 -3.43 3.56
C GLN A 60 9.31 -3.37 2.74
N GLN A 61 9.27 -4.07 1.61
CA GLN A 61 8.07 -4.19 0.79
C GLN A 61 6.91 -4.80 1.59
N ARG A 62 7.14 -5.92 2.29
CA ARG A 62 6.13 -6.51 3.18
C ARG A 62 5.66 -5.55 4.27
N GLN A 63 6.56 -4.78 4.88
CA GLN A 63 6.18 -3.83 5.90
C GLN A 63 5.28 -2.72 5.34
N ILE A 64 5.60 -2.20 4.14
CA ILE A 64 4.74 -1.25 3.44
C ILE A 64 3.38 -1.89 3.16
N ASP A 65 3.36 -3.11 2.62
CA ASP A 65 2.13 -3.80 2.24
C ASP A 65 1.22 -4.04 3.45
N GLN A 66 1.78 -4.44 4.60
CA GLN A 66 1.01 -4.66 5.83
C GLN A 66 0.37 -3.37 6.36
N VAL A 67 1.16 -2.30 6.48
CA VAL A 67 0.66 -1.02 7.01
C VAL A 67 -0.34 -0.40 6.04
N PHE A 68 -0.09 -0.52 4.74
CA PHE A 68 -0.99 -0.03 3.71
C PHE A 68 -2.30 -0.83 3.65
N THR A 69 -2.24 -2.16 3.78
CA THR A 69 -3.45 -3.00 3.89
C THR A 69 -4.29 -2.58 5.08
N ALA A 70 -3.69 -2.36 6.26
CA ALA A 70 -4.41 -1.91 7.46
C ALA A 70 -5.10 -0.55 7.26
N PHE A 71 -4.47 0.36 6.51
CA PHE A 71 -5.10 1.62 6.09
C PHE A 71 -6.32 1.39 5.19
N LEU A 72 -6.18 0.53 4.17
CA LEU A 72 -7.26 0.24 3.21
C LEU A 72 -8.46 -0.47 3.87
N THR A 73 -8.20 -1.39 4.80
CA THR A 73 -9.25 -2.16 5.48
C THR A 73 -9.91 -1.40 6.63
N GLY A 74 -9.51 -0.16 6.89
CA GLY A 74 -10.19 0.69 7.86
C GLY A 74 -10.06 0.20 9.30
N THR A 75 -8.89 -0.30 9.73
CA THR A 75 -8.56 -0.18 11.17
C THR A 75 -8.20 1.26 11.47
N GLN A 76 -9.17 2.17 11.32
CA GLN A 76 -9.27 3.32 12.20
C GLN A 76 -9.59 2.74 13.57
N THR A 77 -8.57 2.42 14.36
CA THR A 77 -8.73 2.54 15.82
C THR A 77 -8.97 4.02 16.09
N GLY A 78 -10.26 4.39 16.09
CA GLY A 78 -10.73 5.75 16.23
C GLY A 78 -12.25 5.88 16.05
N ASP A 79 -12.96 5.39 17.07
CA ASP A 79 -14.24 5.89 17.63
C ASP A 79 -15.62 5.43 17.06
N GLU A 80 -16.27 4.61 17.90
CA GLU A 80 -17.69 4.47 18.35
C GLU A 80 -18.84 5.20 17.62
N PRO A 81 -20.04 4.58 17.63
CA PRO A 81 -21.01 4.83 18.72
C PRO A 81 -21.44 3.60 19.53
#